data_AF-A0A6M0SCQ6-F1
#
_entry.id   AF-A0A6M0SCQ6-F1
#
_cell.length_a   1.000
_cell.length_b   1.000
_cell.length_c   1.000
_cell.angle_alpha   90.00
_cell.angle_beta   90.00
_cell.angle_gamma   90.00
#
_symmetry.space_group_name_H-M   'P 1'
#
loop_
_entity.id
_entity.type
_entity.pdbx_description
1 polymer ?
#
loop_
_entity_poly.entity_id
_entity_poly.type
_entity_poly.pdbx_seq_one_letter_code
_entity_poly.pdbx_strand_id
1 'polypeptide(L)'
;MITRGFLASFLGIVSIATAAQAQMSDVPRFDTNGDFFSARVQGNRGMYPHWQWVVVETDNLGLNCRSDNGDVIVVLAYGAVVDSVFEGDDAISLVNGQPWLKVNADLRDVQRRVVDDFAVAYTCYVRANNQYIVPLNPDTQ
;
A
#
# COMPACT_ATOMS: atom_id res chain seq x y z
N MET A 1 -45.35 -31.52 -54.64
CA MET A 1 -44.40 -30.41 -54.92
C MET A 1 -44.66 -29.33 -53.89
N ILE A 2 -43.85 -29.25 -52.83
CA ILE A 2 -43.98 -28.25 -51.76
C ILE A 2 -42.56 -27.75 -51.48
N THR A 3 -42.31 -26.47 -51.70
CA THR A 3 -41.08 -25.80 -51.26
C THR A 3 -41.46 -24.57 -50.46
N ARG A 4 -41.19 -24.63 -49.15
CA ARG A 4 -41.33 -23.53 -48.18
C ARG A 4 -40.05 -22.69 -48.22
N GLY A 5 -40.17 -21.39 -48.46
CA GLY A 5 -39.10 -20.42 -48.25
C GLY A 5 -39.13 -19.92 -46.81
N PHE A 6 -38.06 -20.13 -46.05
CA PHE A 6 -37.85 -19.56 -44.72
C PHE A 6 -37.18 -18.18 -44.87
N LEU A 7 -37.82 -17.13 -44.36
CA LEU A 7 -37.21 -15.81 -44.16
C LEU A 7 -36.48 -15.82 -42.81
N ALA A 8 -35.17 -15.60 -42.82
CA ALA A 8 -34.37 -15.41 -41.61
C ALA A 8 -34.24 -13.91 -41.30
N SER A 9 -34.84 -13.47 -40.19
CA SER A 9 -34.66 -12.12 -39.64
C SER A 9 -33.34 -12.03 -38.88
N PHE A 10 -32.44 -11.15 -39.31
CA PHE A 10 -31.25 -10.78 -38.56
C PHE A 10 -31.58 -9.63 -37.58
N LEU A 11 -31.61 -9.95 -36.28
CA LEU A 11 -31.58 -8.96 -35.20
C LEU A 11 -30.11 -8.65 -34.89
N GLY A 12 -29.60 -7.54 -35.41
CA GLY A 12 -28.27 -7.03 -35.06
C GLY A 12 -28.29 -6.32 -33.72
N ILE A 13 -27.65 -6.90 -32.71
CA ILE A 13 -27.43 -6.28 -31.39
C ILE A 13 -26.25 -5.30 -31.53
N VAL A 14 -26.49 -4.00 -31.30
CA VAL A 14 -25.44 -2.98 -31.24
C VAL A 14 -24.84 -2.97 -29.84
N SER A 15 -23.63 -3.49 -29.69
CA SER A 15 -22.85 -3.39 -28.45
C SER A 15 -22.23 -1.99 -28.34
N ILE A 16 -22.73 -1.18 -27.43
CA ILE A 16 -22.14 0.12 -27.10
C ILE A 16 -20.92 -0.17 -26.21
N ALA A 17 -19.73 -0.15 -26.79
CA ALA A 17 -18.49 -0.30 -26.04
C ALA A 17 -18.29 0.95 -25.17
N THR A 18 -18.60 0.84 -23.88
CA THR A 18 -18.14 1.82 -22.90
C THR A 18 -16.63 1.64 -22.75
N ALA A 19 -15.85 2.65 -23.16
CA ALA A 19 -14.42 2.66 -22.89
C ALA A 19 -14.23 2.73 -21.37
N ALA A 20 -13.87 1.59 -20.76
CA ALA A 20 -13.40 1.57 -19.39
C ALA A 20 -12.09 2.36 -19.34
N GLN A 21 -12.10 3.53 -18.71
CA GLN A 21 -10.85 4.22 -18.40
C GLN A 21 -10.17 3.45 -17.28
N ALA A 22 -9.09 2.74 -17.61
CA ALA A 22 -8.24 2.10 -16.62
C ALA A 22 -7.77 3.16 -15.61
N GLN A 23 -7.94 2.88 -14.32
CA GLN A 23 -7.41 3.72 -13.26
C GLN A 23 -5.94 3.37 -13.11
N MET A 24 -5.04 4.30 -13.43
CA MET A 24 -3.64 4.18 -13.06
C MET A 24 -3.50 4.80 -11.67
N SER A 25 -3.33 3.96 -10.65
CA SER A 25 -2.84 4.46 -9.36
C SER A 25 -1.33 4.59 -9.47
N ASP A 26 -0.82 5.82 -9.51
CA ASP A 26 0.60 6.06 -9.27
C ASP A 26 0.97 5.51 -7.87
N VAL A 27 2.23 5.10 -7.68
CA VAL A 27 2.75 4.73 -6.36
C VAL A 27 3.39 5.95 -5.68
N PRO A 28 3.46 6.00 -4.33
CA PRO A 28 4.21 7.02 -3.62
C PRO A 28 5.62 7.19 -4.18
N ARG A 29 6.03 8.44 -4.41
CA ARG A 29 7.36 8.78 -4.92
C ARG A 29 8.26 9.22 -3.78
N PHE A 30 9.50 8.79 -3.83
CA PHE A 30 10.55 9.22 -2.90
C PHE A 30 11.41 10.34 -3.51
N ASP A 31 12.07 11.11 -2.65
CA ASP A 31 13.00 12.18 -3.05
C ASP A 31 14.40 11.64 -3.42
N THR A 32 15.38 12.53 -3.64
CA THR A 32 16.76 12.12 -3.95
C THR A 32 17.47 11.37 -2.83
N ASN A 33 16.98 11.46 -1.59
CA ASN A 33 17.50 10.74 -0.42
C ASN A 33 16.78 9.40 -0.21
N GLY A 34 15.81 9.07 -1.06
CA GLY A 34 14.97 7.88 -0.90
C GLY A 34 13.83 8.07 0.09
N ASP A 35 13.61 9.27 0.61
CA ASP A 35 12.58 9.55 1.61
C ASP A 35 11.21 9.75 0.96
N PHE A 36 10.20 9.07 1.49
CA PHE A 36 8.79 9.29 1.15
C PHE A 36 8.21 10.37 2.06
N PHE A 37 7.52 11.36 1.49
CA PHE A 37 6.91 12.46 2.25
C PHE A 37 5.39 12.40 2.34
N SER A 38 4.76 11.49 1.59
CA SER A 38 3.32 11.28 1.64
C SER A 38 2.97 9.83 1.32
N ALA A 39 2.03 9.27 2.06
CA ALA A 39 1.35 8.02 1.72
C ALA A 39 0.13 8.27 0.82
N ARG A 40 0.03 9.45 0.20
CA ARG A 40 -0.98 9.74 -0.82
C ARG A 40 -0.35 9.92 -2.18
N VAL A 41 -1.12 9.55 -3.19
CA VAL A 41 -0.73 9.60 -4.59
C VAL A 41 -1.72 10.42 -5.38
N GLN A 42 -1.21 11.27 -6.27
CA GLN A 42 -2.03 12.02 -7.18
C GLN A 42 -2.52 11.09 -8.29
N GLY A 43 -3.82 10.79 -8.29
CA GLY A 43 -4.47 10.11 -9.40
C GLY A 43 -5.28 11.07 -10.27
N ASN A 44 -5.96 10.53 -11.27
CA ASN A 44 -6.74 11.28 -12.25
C ASN A 44 -7.96 12.04 -11.68
N ARG A 45 -8.43 11.71 -10.48
CA ARG A 45 -9.58 12.35 -9.82
C ARG A 45 -9.26 12.94 -8.45
N GLY A 46 -7.98 13.06 -8.10
CA GLY A 46 -7.56 13.62 -6.81
C GLY A 46 -6.51 12.76 -6.11
N MET A 47 -6.33 13.03 -4.82
CA MET A 47 -5.36 12.34 -3.98
C MET A 47 -5.96 11.05 -3.42
N TYR A 48 -5.31 9.92 -3.68
CA TYR A 48 -5.71 8.62 -3.17
C TYR A 48 -4.77 8.17 -2.05
N PRO A 49 -5.29 7.56 -0.98
CA PRO A 49 -4.46 6.95 0.04
C PRO A 49 -3.79 5.69 -0.50
N HIS A 50 -2.50 5.53 -0.19
CA HIS A 50 -1.73 4.31 -0.40
C HIS A 50 -1.70 3.51 0.90
N TRP A 51 -2.34 2.35 0.89
CA TRP A 51 -2.61 1.61 2.12
C TRP A 51 -1.52 0.63 2.50
N GLN A 52 -0.84 -0.01 1.55
CA GLN A 52 -0.01 -1.17 1.86
C GLN A 52 1.45 -0.97 1.47
N TRP A 53 2.35 -1.38 2.35
CA TRP A 53 3.78 -1.29 2.15
C TRP A 53 4.44 -2.62 2.46
N VAL A 54 5.53 -2.92 1.77
CA VAL A 54 6.36 -4.09 2.05
C VAL A 54 7.66 -3.63 2.68
N VAL A 55 8.04 -4.28 3.78
CA VAL A 55 9.36 -4.13 4.39
C VAL A 55 10.41 -4.79 3.50
N VAL A 56 11.40 -4.03 3.08
CA VAL A 56 12.51 -4.47 2.22
C VAL A 56 13.87 -4.36 2.91
N GLU A 57 13.90 -4.05 4.21
CA GLU A 57 15.12 -4.10 5.01
C GLU A 57 15.71 -5.52 5.00
N THR A 58 16.91 -5.65 4.44
CA THR A 58 17.58 -6.95 4.21
C THR A 58 18.53 -7.33 5.33
N ASP A 59 18.81 -6.43 6.27
CA ASP A 59 19.56 -6.78 7.46
C ASP A 59 18.82 -7.88 8.25
N ASN A 60 19.55 -8.88 8.72
CA ASN A 60 19.04 -9.94 9.59
C ASN A 60 18.45 -9.38 10.90
N LEU A 61 18.80 -8.15 11.27
CA LEU A 61 18.22 -7.46 12.42
C LEU A 61 16.77 -7.00 12.20
N GLY A 62 16.26 -6.99 10.97
CA GLY A 62 14.92 -6.57 10.59
C GLY A 62 14.68 -5.06 10.75
N LEU A 63 13.47 -4.61 10.42
CA LEU A 63 13.11 -3.19 10.48
C LEU A 63 12.54 -2.83 11.86
N ASN A 64 13.18 -1.89 12.55
CA ASN A 64 12.67 -1.36 13.82
C ASN A 64 11.34 -0.62 13.62
N CYS A 65 10.31 -1.03 14.36
CA CYS A 65 9.05 -0.32 14.47
C CYS A 65 8.93 0.33 15.85
N ARG A 66 8.69 1.64 15.87
CA ARG A 66 8.83 2.48 17.06
C ARG A 66 7.49 2.99 17.59
N SER A 67 7.40 3.23 18.89
CA SER A 67 6.28 3.96 19.51
C SER A 67 6.29 5.43 19.11
N ASP A 68 5.25 6.18 19.49
CA ASP A 68 5.20 7.65 19.33
C ASP A 68 6.39 8.37 19.99
N ASN A 69 6.96 7.79 21.05
CA ASN A 69 8.12 8.34 21.76
C ASN A 69 9.46 7.96 21.12
N GLY A 70 9.43 7.13 20.07
CA GLY A 70 10.63 6.67 19.36
C GLY A 70 11.25 5.39 19.93
N ASP A 71 10.68 4.77 20.97
CA ASP A 71 11.17 3.50 21.51
C ASP A 71 10.87 2.35 20.56
N VAL A 72 11.82 1.44 20.32
CA VAL A 72 11.57 0.26 19.49
C VAL A 72 10.68 -0.70 20.28
N ILE A 73 9.49 -1.02 19.75
CA ILE A 73 8.54 -1.93 20.42
C ILE A 73 8.50 -3.30 19.76
N VAL A 74 8.65 -3.35 18.44
CA VAL A 74 8.77 -4.58 17.65
C VAL A 74 9.76 -4.39 16.51
N VAL A 75 10.22 -5.51 15.98
CA VAL A 75 11.04 -5.60 14.77
C VAL A 75 10.26 -6.37 13.73
N LEU A 76 10.11 -5.79 12.55
CA LEU A 76 9.40 -6.36 11.42
C LEU A 76 10.34 -7.20 10.56
N ALA A 77 9.82 -8.31 10.02
CA ALA A 77 10.56 -9.19 9.14
C ALA A 77 10.74 -8.59 7.74
N TYR A 78 11.80 -9.00 7.03
CA TYR A 78 11.87 -8.78 5.58
C TYR A 78 10.65 -9.42 4.88
N GLY A 79 10.03 -8.70 3.95
CA GLY A 79 8.82 -9.13 3.26
C GLY A 79 7.53 -8.93 4.05
N ALA A 80 7.60 -8.43 5.29
CA ALA A 80 6.42 -8.06 6.07
C ALA A 80 5.55 -7.07 5.30
N VAL A 81 4.23 -7.29 5.31
CA VAL A 81 3.27 -6.33 4.78
C VAL A 81 2.70 -5.52 5.93
N VAL A 82 2.70 -4.20 5.79
CA VAL A 82 2.18 -3.27 6.80
C VAL A 82 1.19 -2.31 6.19
N ASP A 83 0.17 -1.97 6.97
CA ASP A 83 -0.91 -1.10 6.52
C ASP A 83 -0.73 0.33 7.07
N SER A 84 -0.83 1.35 6.22
CA SER A 84 -0.80 2.76 6.57
C SER A 84 -1.91 3.10 7.57
N VAL A 85 -1.56 3.79 8.64
CA VAL A 85 -2.53 4.38 9.58
C VAL A 85 -2.56 5.88 9.35
N PHE A 86 -3.63 6.37 8.74
CA PHE A 86 -3.80 7.80 8.46
C PHE A 86 -4.29 8.55 9.69
N GLU A 87 -3.57 9.59 10.08
CA GLU A 87 -3.96 10.51 11.14
C GLU A 87 -4.11 11.92 10.55
N GLY A 88 -5.37 12.35 10.38
CA GLY A 88 -5.67 13.57 9.64
C GLY A 88 -5.46 13.37 8.14
N ASP A 89 -4.55 14.16 7.56
CA ASP A 89 -4.38 14.21 6.10
C ASP A 89 -3.43 13.12 5.56
N ASP A 90 -2.48 12.61 6.33
CA ASP A 90 -1.47 11.65 5.85
C ASP A 90 -1.17 10.55 6.88
N ALA A 91 -0.51 9.48 6.44
CA ALA A 91 0.08 8.46 7.31
C ALA A 91 1.59 8.70 7.54
N ILE A 92 2.21 9.57 6.74
CA ILE A 92 3.61 9.98 6.93
C ILE A 92 3.66 11.30 7.70
N SER A 93 4.45 11.32 8.78
CA SER A 93 4.72 12.50 9.60
C SER A 93 6.21 12.80 9.67
N LEU A 94 6.57 14.08 9.81
CA LEU A 94 7.95 14.51 9.98
C LEU A 94 8.27 14.65 11.47
N VAL A 95 9.24 13.87 11.95
CA VAL A 95 9.77 13.97 13.31
C VAL A 95 11.23 14.33 13.20
N ASN A 96 11.65 15.50 13.69
CA ASN A 96 13.04 15.99 13.58
C ASN A 96 13.57 16.04 12.14
N GLY A 97 12.74 16.49 11.18
CA GLY A 97 13.11 16.60 9.75
C GLY A 97 13.18 15.26 9.03
N GLN A 98 12.76 14.19 9.69
CA GLN A 98 12.88 12.81 9.24
C GLN A 98 11.47 12.24 9.04
N PRO A 99 11.10 11.70 7.86
CA PRO A 99 9.77 11.14 7.65
C PRO A 99 9.60 9.73 8.26
N TRP A 100 8.47 9.55 8.92
CA TRP A 100 8.06 8.33 9.59
C TRP A 100 6.65 7.96 9.15
N LEU A 101 6.50 6.74 8.63
CA LEU A 101 5.21 6.17 8.25
C LEU A 101 4.60 5.51 9.48
N LYS A 102 3.41 5.94 9.86
CA LYS A 102 2.59 5.25 10.87
C LYS A 102 1.93 4.05 10.21
N VAL A 103 2.13 2.88 10.81
CA VAL A 103 1.65 1.60 10.28
C VAL A 103 0.97 0.76 11.34
N ASN A 104 0.14 -0.15 10.87
CA ASN A 104 -0.34 -1.31 11.61
C ASN A 104 0.36 -2.55 11.05
N ALA A 105 1.03 -3.32 11.92
CA ALA A 105 1.71 -4.54 11.58
C ALA A 105 1.07 -5.74 12.31
N ASP A 106 0.64 -6.74 11.55
CA ASP A 106 0.13 -7.99 12.11
C ASP A 106 1.23 -8.75 12.87
N LEU A 107 0.85 -9.52 13.89
CA LEU A 107 1.79 -10.36 14.65
C LEU A 107 2.58 -11.33 13.75
N ARG A 108 2.00 -11.77 12.63
CA ARG A 108 2.66 -12.69 11.67
C ARG A 108 3.87 -12.06 10.97
N ASP A 109 3.87 -10.73 10.86
CA ASP A 109 4.88 -9.92 10.19
C ASP A 109 5.97 -9.44 11.17
N VAL A 110 5.79 -9.69 12.46
CA VAL A 110 6.76 -9.39 13.51
C VAL A 110 7.82 -10.48 13.59
N GLN A 111 9.06 -10.11 13.31
CA GLN A 111 10.23 -10.97 13.48
C GLN A 111 10.59 -11.15 14.96
N ARG A 112 10.54 -10.06 15.73
CA ARG A 112 10.91 -10.06 17.15
C ARG A 112 10.13 -9.01 17.92
N ARG A 113 9.61 -9.37 19.08
CA ARG A 113 9.06 -8.41 20.06
C ARG A 113 10.17 -7.87 20.95
N VAL A 114 10.15 -6.56 21.20
CA VAL A 114 11.08 -5.89 22.13
C VAL A 114 10.40 -5.60 23.46
N VAL A 115 9.09 -5.35 23.43
CA VAL A 115 8.25 -5.22 24.62
C VAL A 115 7.58 -6.55 24.98
N ASP A 116 7.28 -6.72 26.26
CA ASP A 116 6.61 -7.92 26.80
C ASP A 116 5.09 -7.92 26.57
N ASP A 117 4.52 -6.81 26.12
CA ASP A 117 3.08 -6.71 25.85
C ASP A 117 2.72 -7.45 24.56
N PHE A 118 1.79 -8.39 24.68
CA PHE A 118 1.33 -9.18 23.55
C PHE A 118 0.13 -8.51 22.90
N ALA A 119 0.30 -8.13 21.63
CA ALA A 119 -0.80 -7.72 20.77
C ALA A 119 -0.87 -8.60 19.51
N VAL A 120 -2.09 -8.78 18.99
CA VAL A 120 -2.33 -9.44 17.69
C VAL A 120 -1.87 -8.58 16.51
N ALA A 121 -1.73 -7.27 16.74
CA ALA A 121 -1.25 -6.28 15.80
C ALA A 121 -0.61 -5.11 16.56
N TYR A 122 0.39 -4.46 15.97
CA TYR A 122 1.12 -3.34 16.57
C TYR A 122 0.97 -2.09 15.70
N THR A 123 0.46 -1.02 16.30
CA THR A 123 0.50 0.32 15.68
C THR A 123 1.80 1.00 16.06
N CYS A 124 2.64 1.33 15.08
CA CYS A 124 3.97 1.87 15.31
C CYS A 124 4.47 2.66 14.08
N TYR A 125 5.69 3.19 14.19
CA TYR A 125 6.32 4.02 13.17
C TYR A 125 7.54 3.33 12.59
N VAL A 126 7.62 3.29 11.26
CA VAL A 126 8.80 2.86 10.53
C VAL A 126 9.39 4.04 9.75
N ARG A 127 10.69 3.96 9.46
CA ARG A 127 11.35 4.97 8.64
C ARG A 127 10.75 4.96 7.24
N ALA A 128 10.22 6.10 6.79
CA ALA A 128 9.62 6.22 5.45
C ALA A 128 10.69 6.48 4.39
N ASN A 129 11.49 5.46 4.09
CA ASN A 129 12.56 5.53 3.11
C ASN A 129 12.64 4.24 2.29
N ASN A 130 12.98 4.38 1.00
CA ASN A 130 12.99 3.30 0.01
C ASN A 130 14.02 2.19 0.27
N GLN A 131 14.96 2.40 1.21
CA GLN A 131 15.86 1.36 1.70
C GLN A 131 15.15 0.38 2.66
N TYR A 132 14.07 0.81 3.31
CA TYR A 132 13.40 0.04 4.36
C TYR A 132 12.02 -0.44 3.96
N ILE A 133 11.29 0.36 3.20
CA ILE A 133 9.92 0.06 2.78
C ILE A 133 9.68 0.45 1.31
N VAL A 134 8.79 -0.27 0.65
CA VAL A 134 8.30 0.08 -0.69
C VAL A 134 6.78 0.00 -0.76
N PRO A 135 6.12 0.86 -1.54
CA PRO A 135 4.67 0.79 -1.70
C PRO A 135 4.27 -0.48 -2.45
N LEU A 136 3.34 -1.25 -1.88
CA LEU A 136 2.73 -2.40 -2.55
C LEU A 136 1.60 -1.91 -3.48
N ASN A 137 1.72 -2.17 -4.79
CA ASN A 137 0.63 -1.91 -5.73
C ASN A 137 -0.35 -3.10 -5.74
N PRO A 138 -1.63 -2.94 -5.37
CA PRO A 138 -2.59 -4.04 -5.37
C PRO A 138 -2.95 -4.54 -6.78
N ASP A 139 -2.72 -3.74 -7.83
CA ASP A 139 -3.08 -4.09 -9.21
C ASP A 139 -2.14 -5.15 -9.85
N THR A 140 -1.11 -5.62 -9.13
CA THR A 140 -0.17 -6.65 -9.62
C THR A 140 -0.37 -8.03 -8.98
N GLN A 141 -1.49 -8.29 -8.30
CA GLN A 141 -1.84 -9.62 -7.77
C GLN A 141 -2.84 -10.37 -8.65
#